data_AF-A0A367KJ99-F1
#
_entry.id   AF-A0A367KJ99-F1
#
_cell.length_a   1.000
_cell.length_b   1.000
_cell.length_c   1.000
_cell.angle_alpha   90.00
_cell.angle_beta   90.00
_cell.angle_gamma   90.00
#
_symmetry.space_group_name_H-M   'P 1'
#
loop_
_entity.id
_entity.type
_entity.pdbx_description
1 polymer ?
#
loop_
_entity_poly.entity_id
_entity_poly.type
_entity_poly.pdbx_seq_one_letter_code
_entity_poly.pdbx_strand_id
1 'polypeptide(L)'
;MTTLSAPPVLPDHVKKPNEEEHKKKLEVINVNIEKIQKQFDAVRDKIAKLPQKNDNTRREELKAELAEIREKQAELKKTRKAVYEQLDAINDSIRKKVGSIKGFQTKIPFKTTAEVDARIAELERKIEGGVRIVEEKKMLQEISLLKRNRLSVEDIDEQQNEINRERSIQDELKKNIDDSETKRLSDRYEQLDAEFKELNAEQTKQRESRNQLYDERNRLKTQLDEEYTKLRTLRDEHRKNNDEYYTFIRQLREYKREQEQLRKVQEEQEKRQEAAQQELELASLPAFESEIALCDNLAIFLEGFISNGGKTAAPEEVNVSKVANAFEGMVIKKRDDDEEFFAGAKNKKKNNNNNKSKDPKEKKSDTLKLPLATMEAFFDIKVTVPTKISEVPATLQKLKERKAYYIAEQPKATELNKKKAEEKIAAMQEAEQQQNE
;
A
#
# COMPACT_ATOMS: atom_id res chain seq x y z
N MET A 1 -31.32 5.52 40.48
CA MET A 1 -31.90 5.63 39.12
C MET A 1 -31.22 4.59 38.24
N THR A 2 -31.85 3.43 38.03
CA THR A 2 -31.36 2.40 37.11
C THR A 2 -31.31 2.99 35.71
N THR A 3 -30.11 3.27 35.23
CA THR A 3 -29.88 3.41 33.80
C THR A 3 -30.31 2.08 33.21
N LEU A 4 -31.47 2.07 32.55
CA LEU A 4 -31.80 1.06 31.55
C LEU A 4 -30.69 1.15 30.52
N SER A 5 -29.61 0.43 30.77
CA SER A 5 -28.51 0.24 29.85
C SER A 5 -29.16 -0.26 28.57
N ALA A 6 -29.07 0.56 27.52
CA ALA A 6 -29.67 0.22 26.23
C ALA A 6 -29.25 -1.21 25.86
N PRO A 7 -30.16 -2.04 25.33
CA PRO A 7 -29.81 -3.40 24.96
C PRO A 7 -28.58 -3.35 24.05
N PRO A 8 -27.57 -4.19 24.30
CA PRO A 8 -26.35 -4.15 23.50
C PRO A 8 -26.75 -4.33 22.04
N VAL A 9 -26.12 -3.57 21.14
CA VAL A 9 -26.43 -3.55 19.70
C VAL A 9 -25.52 -4.55 18.99
N LEU A 10 -26.11 -5.45 18.21
CA LEU A 10 -25.35 -6.45 17.45
C LEU A 10 -24.47 -5.73 16.42
N PRO A 11 -23.14 -5.97 16.42
CA PRO A 11 -22.27 -5.40 15.40
C PRO A 11 -22.55 -6.02 14.02
N ASP A 12 -22.35 -5.24 12.96
CA ASP A 12 -22.59 -5.66 11.58
C ASP A 12 -21.62 -6.78 11.15
N HIS A 13 -22.15 -7.83 10.51
CA HIS A 13 -21.35 -9.00 10.15
C HIS A 13 -20.30 -8.69 9.08
N VAL A 14 -19.02 -8.80 9.46
CA VAL A 14 -17.87 -8.72 8.54
C VAL A 14 -17.39 -10.13 8.19
N LYS A 15 -17.23 -10.42 6.90
CA LYS A 15 -16.72 -11.72 6.41
C LYS A 15 -15.23 -11.87 6.69
N LYS A 16 -14.80 -13.08 7.03
CA LYS A 16 -13.37 -13.39 7.20
C LYS A 16 -12.63 -13.21 5.86
N PRO A 17 -11.51 -12.49 5.81
CA PRO A 17 -10.68 -12.39 4.60
C PRO A 17 -10.15 -13.75 4.15
N ASN A 18 -10.21 -14.04 2.85
CA ASN A 18 -9.75 -15.31 2.29
C ASN A 18 -8.21 -15.31 2.14
N GLU A 19 -7.53 -15.95 3.10
CA GLU A 19 -6.07 -15.97 3.19
C GLU A 19 -5.40 -16.70 2.01
N GLU A 20 -6.03 -17.74 1.46
CA GLU A 20 -5.46 -18.54 0.37
C GLU A 20 -5.46 -17.79 -0.96
N GLU A 21 -6.55 -17.08 -1.26
CA GLU A 21 -6.63 -16.23 -2.45
C GLU A 21 -5.63 -15.07 -2.39
N HIS A 22 -5.47 -14.47 -1.21
CA HIS A 22 -4.49 -13.41 -1.00
C HIS A 22 -3.05 -13.91 -1.21
N LYS A 23 -2.70 -15.10 -0.68
CA LYS A 23 -1.38 -15.73 -0.90
C LYS A 23 -1.14 -16.01 -2.39
N LYS A 24 -2.11 -16.59 -3.10
CA LYS A 24 -2.00 -16.84 -4.56
C LYS A 24 -1.78 -15.55 -5.35
N LYS A 25 -2.51 -14.48 -5.02
CA LYS A 25 -2.33 -13.17 -5.68
C LYS A 25 -0.96 -12.55 -5.38
N LEU A 26 -0.47 -12.68 -4.14
CA LEU A 26 0.87 -12.23 -3.77
C LEU A 26 1.97 -12.97 -4.55
N GLU A 27 1.86 -14.29 -4.66
CA GLU A 27 2.82 -15.12 -5.42
C GLU A 27 2.88 -14.71 -6.88
N VAL A 28 1.73 -14.51 -7.53
CA VAL A 28 1.67 -14.05 -8.93
C VAL A 28 2.36 -12.70 -9.12
N ILE A 29 2.08 -11.73 -8.23
CA ILE A 29 2.71 -10.40 -8.30
C ILE A 29 4.23 -10.50 -8.04
N ASN A 30 4.66 -11.27 -7.04
CA ASN A 30 6.08 -11.44 -6.74
C ASN A 30 6.84 -12.09 -7.91
N VAL A 31 6.27 -13.12 -8.55
CA VAL A 31 6.87 -13.75 -9.73
C VAL A 31 6.99 -12.76 -10.90
N ASN A 32 6.01 -11.88 -11.08
CA ASN A 32 6.07 -10.83 -12.10
C ASN A 32 7.14 -9.78 -11.79
N ILE A 33 7.23 -9.33 -10.52
CA ILE A 33 8.27 -8.42 -10.06
C ILE A 33 9.66 -9.01 -10.32
N GLU A 34 9.90 -10.28 -9.94
CA GLU A 34 11.20 -10.93 -10.18
C GLU A 34 11.57 -11.01 -11.67
N LYS A 35 10.59 -11.29 -12.55
CA LYS A 35 10.80 -11.32 -14.00
C LYS A 35 11.18 -9.95 -14.54
N ILE A 36 10.42 -8.91 -14.18
CA ILE A 36 10.67 -7.53 -14.62
C ILE A 36 11.99 -7.01 -14.04
N GLN A 37 12.30 -7.34 -12.80
CA GLN A 37 13.53 -6.94 -12.13
C GLN A 37 14.77 -7.54 -12.81
N LYS A 38 14.74 -8.84 -13.16
CA LYS A 38 15.83 -9.46 -13.94
C LYS A 38 16.04 -8.79 -15.29
N GLN A 39 14.95 -8.42 -15.99
CA GLN A 39 15.04 -7.67 -17.24
C GLN A 39 15.59 -6.27 -17.03
N PHE A 40 15.14 -5.57 -15.98
CA PHE A 40 15.58 -4.24 -15.62
C PHE A 40 17.08 -4.21 -15.29
N ASP A 41 17.55 -5.15 -14.49
CA ASP A 41 18.97 -5.27 -14.12
C ASP A 41 19.83 -5.59 -15.35
N ALA A 42 19.36 -6.48 -16.24
CA ALA A 42 20.04 -6.76 -17.50
C ALA A 42 20.16 -5.53 -18.42
N VAL A 43 19.11 -4.70 -18.51
CA VAL A 43 19.16 -3.44 -19.28
C VAL A 43 20.05 -2.41 -18.58
N ARG A 44 20.01 -2.33 -17.25
CA ARG A 44 20.87 -1.45 -16.45
C ARG A 44 22.35 -1.80 -16.64
N ASP A 45 22.70 -3.07 -16.66
CA ASP A 45 24.06 -3.54 -16.90
C ASP A 45 24.52 -3.23 -18.33
N LYS A 46 23.64 -3.38 -19.33
CA LYS A 46 23.93 -2.92 -20.70
C LYS A 46 24.20 -1.42 -20.75
N ILE A 47 23.42 -0.62 -20.00
CA ILE A 47 23.64 0.83 -19.88
C ILE A 47 24.95 1.17 -19.19
N ALA A 48 25.33 0.45 -18.13
CA ALA A 48 26.58 0.67 -17.42
C ALA A 48 27.82 0.34 -18.27
N LYS A 49 27.69 -0.63 -19.19
CA LYS A 49 28.75 -1.02 -20.14
C LYS A 49 28.84 -0.10 -21.37
N LEU A 50 27.90 0.83 -21.57
CA LEU A 50 27.97 1.76 -22.69
C LEU A 50 29.17 2.70 -22.51
N PRO A 51 29.95 2.97 -23.57
CA PRO A 51 31.09 3.85 -23.49
C PRO A 51 30.67 5.24 -23.00
N GLN A 52 31.50 5.80 -22.13
CA GLN A 52 31.33 7.16 -21.64
C GLN A 52 31.44 8.13 -22.82
N LYS A 53 30.71 9.25 -22.74
CA LYS A 53 30.46 10.22 -23.81
C LYS A 53 31.67 10.39 -24.74
N ASN A 54 31.53 9.99 -26.01
CA ASN A 54 32.60 10.13 -27.01
C ASN A 54 33.04 11.59 -27.10
N ASP A 55 34.35 11.80 -27.24
CA ASP A 55 34.93 13.12 -27.46
C ASP A 55 34.44 13.67 -28.80
N ASN A 56 33.52 14.65 -28.74
CA ASN A 56 33.00 15.38 -29.90
C ASN A 56 34.07 16.29 -30.55
N THR A 57 35.29 16.32 -30.03
CA THR A 57 36.39 17.20 -30.44
C THR A 57 36.70 17.03 -31.92
N ARG A 58 36.90 15.78 -32.39
CA ARG A 58 37.21 15.51 -33.80
C ARG A 58 36.11 15.98 -34.76
N ARG A 59 34.85 15.87 -34.35
CA ARG A 59 33.70 16.33 -35.14
C ARG A 59 33.63 17.85 -35.22
N GLU A 60 33.93 18.52 -34.10
CA GLU A 60 33.97 19.98 -34.03
C GLU A 60 35.14 20.53 -34.86
N GLU A 61 36.30 19.87 -34.83
CA GLU A 61 37.44 20.13 -35.71
C GLU A 61 37.08 19.98 -37.19
N LEU A 62 36.49 18.83 -37.59
CA LEU A 62 36.05 18.61 -38.98
C LEU A 62 35.04 19.66 -39.43
N LYS A 63 34.11 20.06 -38.54
CA LYS A 63 33.13 21.11 -38.85
C LYS A 63 33.80 22.48 -39.03
N ALA A 64 34.83 22.79 -38.23
CA ALA A 64 35.60 24.01 -38.37
C ALA A 64 36.41 23.99 -39.68
N GLU A 65 37.11 22.91 -40.00
CA GLU A 65 37.85 22.76 -41.27
C GLU A 65 36.92 22.85 -42.49
N LEU A 66 35.75 22.22 -42.46
CA LEU A 66 34.75 22.33 -43.52
C LEU A 66 34.22 23.77 -43.67
N ALA A 67 34.05 24.50 -42.56
CA ALA A 67 33.64 25.90 -42.60
C ALA A 67 34.74 26.80 -43.21
N GLU A 68 36.00 26.59 -42.81
CA GLU A 68 37.15 27.32 -43.35
C GLU A 68 37.32 27.07 -44.86
N ILE A 69 37.17 25.81 -45.31
CA ILE A 69 37.24 25.49 -46.74
C ILE A 69 36.09 26.13 -47.51
N ARG A 70 34.87 26.16 -46.95
CA ARG A 70 33.73 26.86 -47.58
C ARG A 70 33.97 28.36 -47.70
N GLU A 71 34.57 28.98 -46.69
CA GLU A 71 34.94 30.39 -46.73
C GLU A 71 35.98 30.66 -47.82
N LYS A 72 37.06 29.87 -47.86
CA LYS A 72 38.09 29.94 -48.92
C LYS A 72 37.50 29.73 -50.32
N GLN A 73 36.59 28.76 -50.49
CA GLN A 73 35.89 28.54 -51.75
C GLN A 73 35.01 29.74 -52.14
N ALA A 74 34.32 30.36 -51.18
CA ALA A 74 33.51 31.54 -51.43
C ALA A 74 34.36 32.76 -51.81
N GLU A 75 35.51 32.96 -51.16
CA GLU A 75 36.48 34.00 -51.49
C GLU A 75 37.08 33.80 -52.89
N LEU A 76 37.56 32.59 -53.20
CA LEU A 76 38.06 32.24 -54.53
C LEU A 76 37.00 32.42 -55.62
N LYS A 77 35.74 32.09 -55.32
CA LYS A 77 34.64 32.34 -56.25
C LYS A 77 34.40 33.83 -56.46
N LYS A 78 34.50 34.65 -55.41
CA LYS A 78 34.36 36.11 -55.49
C LYS A 78 35.50 36.75 -56.29
N THR A 79 36.76 36.36 -56.03
CA THR A 79 37.92 36.86 -56.78
C THR A 79 37.84 36.45 -58.24
N ARG A 80 37.51 35.19 -58.53
CA ARG A 80 37.31 34.69 -59.90
C ARG A 80 36.20 35.44 -60.63
N LYS A 81 35.07 35.72 -59.97
CA LYS A 81 33.98 36.50 -60.55
C LYS A 81 34.44 37.92 -60.90
N ALA A 82 35.18 38.59 -60.01
CA ALA A 82 35.72 39.92 -60.27
C ALA A 82 36.72 39.92 -61.44
N VAL A 83 37.58 38.89 -61.55
CA VAL A 83 38.51 38.75 -62.68
C VAL A 83 37.75 38.54 -63.99
N TYR A 84 36.68 37.73 -64.02
CA TYR A 84 35.84 37.58 -65.21
C TYR A 84 35.12 38.87 -65.59
N GLU A 85 34.56 39.61 -64.62
CA GLU A 85 33.93 40.91 -64.86
C GLU A 85 34.94 41.92 -65.45
N GLN A 86 36.19 41.93 -64.97
CA GLN A 86 37.27 42.74 -65.55
C GLN A 86 37.66 42.29 -66.95
N LEU A 87 37.75 40.98 -67.18
CA LEU A 87 38.07 40.41 -68.49
C LEU A 87 37.00 40.77 -69.53
N ASP A 88 35.72 40.70 -69.15
CA ASP A 88 34.59 41.07 -70.00
C ASP A 88 34.61 42.57 -70.30
N ALA A 89 34.87 43.43 -69.31
CA ALA A 89 35.00 44.87 -69.51
C ALA A 89 36.16 45.23 -70.47
N ILE A 90 37.32 44.58 -70.32
CA ILE A 90 38.48 44.75 -71.22
C ILE A 90 38.16 44.24 -72.62
N ASN A 91 37.52 43.07 -72.74
CA ASN A 91 37.09 42.53 -74.03
C ASN A 91 36.13 43.49 -74.76
N ASP A 92 35.19 44.08 -74.04
CA ASP A 92 34.24 45.05 -74.60
C ASP A 92 34.93 46.38 -74.97
N SER A 93 35.90 46.85 -74.18
CA SER A 93 36.74 48.02 -74.52
C SER A 93 37.52 47.77 -75.82
N ILE A 94 38.25 46.66 -75.90
CA ILE A 94 39.00 46.26 -77.09
C ILE A 94 38.06 46.16 -78.30
N ARG A 95 36.89 45.54 -78.16
CA ARG A 95 35.89 45.43 -79.24
C ARG A 95 35.43 46.80 -79.73
N LYS A 96 35.13 47.74 -78.82
CA LYS A 96 34.73 49.12 -79.17
C LYS A 96 35.86 49.86 -79.88
N LYS A 97 37.08 49.82 -79.35
CA LYS A 97 38.26 50.48 -79.94
C LYS A 97 38.65 49.89 -81.29
N VAL A 98 38.63 48.57 -81.45
CA VAL A 98 38.84 47.91 -82.75
C VAL A 98 37.74 48.30 -83.74
N GLY A 99 36.48 48.39 -83.29
CA GLY A 99 35.38 48.88 -84.13
C GLY A 99 35.58 50.33 -84.58
N SER A 100 36.03 51.21 -83.66
CA SER A 100 36.41 52.60 -83.94
C SER A 100 37.51 52.68 -84.98
N ILE A 101 38.64 52.00 -84.77
CA ILE A 101 39.77 51.97 -85.70
C ILE A 101 39.33 51.49 -87.10
N LYS A 102 38.55 50.41 -87.19
CA LYS A 102 38.00 49.94 -88.48
C LYS A 102 37.12 51.01 -89.14
N GLY A 103 36.28 51.68 -88.36
CA GLY A 103 35.44 52.79 -88.84
C GLY A 103 36.26 53.96 -89.39
N PHE A 104 37.36 54.34 -88.73
CA PHE A 104 38.26 55.38 -89.22
C PHE A 104 39.09 54.95 -90.44
N GLN A 105 39.57 53.71 -90.46
CA GLN A 105 40.31 53.13 -91.59
C GLN A 105 39.46 53.04 -92.88
N THR A 106 38.13 52.92 -92.78
CA THR A 106 37.25 52.99 -93.97
C THR A 106 37.09 54.41 -94.52
N LYS A 107 37.35 55.45 -93.71
CA LYS A 107 37.16 56.87 -94.08
C LYS A 107 38.46 57.56 -94.52
N ILE A 108 39.61 57.12 -94.01
CA ILE A 108 40.92 57.73 -94.28
C ILE A 108 41.79 56.72 -95.04
N PRO A 109 42.34 57.07 -96.23
CA PRO A 109 43.11 56.14 -97.05
C PRO A 109 44.58 55.95 -96.60
N PHE A 110 45.06 56.75 -95.64
CA PHE A 110 46.44 56.72 -95.13
C PHE A 110 46.52 55.99 -93.80
N LYS A 111 47.57 55.19 -93.58
CA LYS A 111 47.67 54.29 -92.42
C LYS A 111 48.62 54.77 -91.34
N THR A 112 49.60 55.61 -91.69
CA THR A 112 50.60 56.11 -90.75
C THR A 112 50.75 57.63 -90.86
N THR A 113 51.13 58.27 -89.76
CA THR A 113 51.39 59.71 -89.71
C THR A 113 52.51 60.12 -90.67
N ALA A 114 53.54 59.27 -90.82
CA ALA A 114 54.63 59.44 -91.76
C ALA A 114 54.19 59.45 -93.24
N GLU A 115 53.20 58.63 -93.61
CA GLU A 115 52.61 58.64 -94.95
C GLU A 115 51.84 59.95 -95.22
N VAL A 116 51.12 60.46 -94.23
CA VAL A 116 50.38 61.74 -94.35
C VAL A 116 51.36 62.90 -94.49
N ASP A 117 52.43 62.92 -93.70
CA ASP A 117 53.45 63.99 -93.74
C ASP A 117 54.26 63.98 -95.03
N ALA A 118 54.62 62.80 -95.54
CA ALA A 118 55.26 62.68 -96.84
C ALA A 118 54.38 63.25 -97.97
N ARG A 119 53.07 63.01 -97.91
CA ARG A 119 52.12 63.53 -98.90
C ARG A 119 51.90 65.03 -98.78
N ILE A 120 51.85 65.58 -97.56
CA ILE A 120 51.79 67.02 -97.33
C ILE A 120 53.04 67.69 -97.89
N ALA A 121 54.23 67.16 -97.62
CA ALA A 121 55.50 67.70 -98.13
C ALA A 121 55.58 67.65 -99.67
N GLU A 122 55.05 66.59 -100.30
CA GLU A 122 54.97 66.49 -101.76
C GLU A 122 54.06 67.57 -102.36
N LEU A 123 52.90 67.83 -101.74
CA LEU A 123 51.95 68.86 -102.19
C LEU A 123 52.49 70.28 -101.94
N GLU A 124 53.13 70.53 -100.79
CA GLU A 124 53.78 71.81 -100.48
C GLU A 124 54.91 72.12 -101.47
N ARG A 125 55.75 71.12 -101.81
CA ARG A 125 56.79 71.26 -102.84
C ARG A 125 56.22 71.52 -104.24
N LYS A 126 55.06 70.95 -104.58
CA LYS A 126 54.36 71.18 -105.85
C LYS A 126 53.77 72.59 -105.94
N ILE A 127 53.32 73.16 -104.82
CA ILE A 127 52.84 74.55 -104.74
C ILE A 127 54.02 75.53 -104.94
N GLU A 128 55.15 75.27 -104.28
CA GLU A 128 56.37 76.09 -104.41
C GLU A 128 56.96 76.07 -105.83
N GLY A 129 56.74 74.98 -106.58
CA GLY A 129 57.13 74.83 -107.99
C GLY A 129 56.31 75.62 -109.01
N GLY A 130 55.29 76.38 -108.58
CA GLY A 130 54.50 77.27 -109.44
C GLY A 130 53.41 76.57 -110.24
N VAL A 131 52.24 76.38 -109.61
CA VAL A 131 51.03 75.81 -110.23
C VAL A 131 49.96 76.88 -110.49
N ARG A 132 48.99 76.56 -111.36
CA ARG A 132 47.87 77.45 -111.65
C ARG A 132 47.02 77.66 -110.39
N ILE A 133 46.55 78.88 -110.15
CA ILE A 133 45.78 79.32 -108.96
C ILE A 133 44.62 78.37 -108.58
N VAL A 134 43.95 77.76 -109.56
CA VAL A 134 42.86 76.80 -109.34
C VAL A 134 43.36 75.48 -108.75
N GLU A 135 44.52 75.01 -109.22
CA GLU A 135 45.18 73.78 -108.74
C GLU A 135 45.85 74.01 -107.40
N GLU A 136 46.47 75.17 -107.21
CA GLU A 136 47.00 75.61 -105.91
C GLU A 136 45.91 75.62 -104.84
N LYS A 137 44.75 76.20 -105.12
CA LYS A 137 43.60 76.20 -104.19
C LYS A 137 43.13 74.78 -103.87
N LYS A 138 43.12 73.86 -104.85
CA LYS A 138 42.76 72.45 -104.63
C LYS A 138 43.82 71.72 -103.79
N MET A 139 45.10 71.94 -104.05
CA MET A 139 46.19 71.35 -103.25
C MET A 139 46.22 71.91 -101.83
N LEU A 140 45.91 73.19 -101.63
CA LEU A 140 45.76 73.78 -100.28
C LEU A 140 44.56 73.19 -99.53
N GLN A 141 43.45 72.92 -100.21
CA GLN A 141 42.31 72.21 -99.63
C GLN A 141 42.67 70.75 -99.28
N GLU A 142 43.43 70.07 -100.14
CA GLU A 142 43.94 68.72 -99.89
C GLU A 142 44.92 68.70 -98.71
N ILE A 143 45.85 69.66 -98.62
CA ILE A 143 46.76 69.82 -97.47
C ILE A 143 45.98 70.09 -96.18
N SER A 144 44.95 70.94 -96.21
CA SER A 144 44.10 71.18 -95.03
C SER A 144 43.36 69.91 -94.59
N LEU A 145 42.86 69.12 -95.55
CA LEU A 145 42.21 67.85 -95.29
C LEU A 145 43.20 66.78 -94.77
N LEU A 146 44.41 66.73 -95.32
CA LEU A 146 45.49 65.85 -94.87
C LEU A 146 45.98 66.22 -93.46
N LYS A 147 46.12 67.51 -93.14
CA LYS A 147 46.45 67.98 -91.79
C LYS A 147 45.36 67.61 -90.77
N ARG A 148 44.08 67.63 -91.17
CA ARG A 148 42.97 67.12 -90.34
C ARG A 148 43.01 65.60 -90.19
N ASN A 149 43.30 64.87 -91.26
CA ASN A 149 43.43 63.41 -91.23
C ASN A 149 44.64 62.96 -90.41
N ARG A 150 45.74 63.74 -90.38
CA ARG A 150 46.92 63.48 -89.55
C ARG A 150 46.56 63.37 -88.07
N LEU A 151 45.79 64.33 -87.55
CA LEU A 151 45.28 64.28 -86.18
C LEU A 151 44.45 63.01 -85.94
N SER A 152 43.57 62.65 -86.89
CA SER A 152 42.80 61.40 -86.79
C SER A 152 43.65 60.13 -86.89
N VAL A 153 44.81 60.16 -87.54
CA VAL A 153 45.75 59.02 -87.60
C VAL A 153 46.58 58.93 -86.31
N GLU A 154 46.98 60.07 -85.73
CA GLU A 154 47.59 60.13 -84.39
C GLU A 154 46.63 59.53 -83.34
N ASP A 155 45.34 59.88 -83.38
CA ASP A 155 44.30 59.28 -82.51
C ASP A 155 44.16 57.76 -82.71
N ILE A 156 44.35 57.24 -83.93
CA ILE A 156 44.30 55.80 -84.22
C ILE A 156 45.52 55.08 -83.64
N ASP A 157 46.72 55.66 -83.78
CA ASP A 157 47.94 55.11 -83.22
C ASP A 157 47.87 55.07 -81.68
N GLU A 158 47.30 56.10 -81.05
CA GLU A 158 47.00 56.11 -79.62
C GLU A 158 46.00 55.00 -79.23
N GLN A 159 44.87 54.87 -79.95
CA GLN A 159 43.90 53.79 -79.73
C GLN A 159 44.51 52.40 -79.91
N GLN A 160 45.42 52.21 -80.88
CA GLN A 160 46.11 50.95 -81.12
C GLN A 160 47.10 50.61 -80.00
N ASN A 161 47.83 51.61 -79.48
CA ASN A 161 48.70 51.46 -78.33
C ASN A 161 47.90 51.09 -77.07
N GLU A 162 46.73 51.69 -76.87
CA GLU A 162 45.82 51.32 -75.78
C GLU A 162 45.28 49.89 -75.91
N ILE A 163 44.89 49.45 -77.11
CA ILE A 163 44.47 48.05 -77.35
C ILE A 163 45.60 47.09 -77.02
N ASN A 164 46.83 47.40 -77.42
CA ASN A 164 47.98 46.53 -77.12
C ASN A 164 48.24 46.43 -75.61
N ARG A 165 48.09 47.52 -74.86
CA ARG A 165 48.14 47.52 -73.39
C ARG A 165 47.00 46.69 -72.79
N GLU A 166 45.76 46.90 -73.23
CA GLU A 166 44.58 46.15 -72.77
C GLU A 166 44.70 44.65 -73.05
N ARG A 167 45.27 44.25 -74.19
CA ARG A 167 45.56 42.84 -74.52
C ARG A 167 46.62 42.24 -73.61
N SER A 168 47.69 42.98 -73.29
CA SER A 168 48.69 42.53 -72.32
C SER A 168 48.06 42.27 -70.95
N ILE A 169 47.23 43.21 -70.47
CA ILE A 169 46.50 43.08 -69.21
C ILE A 169 45.53 41.89 -69.27
N GLN A 170 44.85 41.69 -70.39
CA GLN A 170 43.96 40.53 -70.60
C GLN A 170 44.72 39.21 -70.47
N ASP A 171 45.89 39.08 -71.08
CA ASP A 171 46.68 37.86 -71.04
C ASP A 171 47.30 37.60 -69.66
N GLU A 172 47.65 38.66 -68.92
CA GLU A 172 48.03 38.58 -67.51
C GLU A 172 46.87 38.11 -66.62
N LEU A 173 45.67 38.67 -66.80
CA LEU A 173 44.48 38.27 -66.05
C LEU A 173 44.09 36.81 -66.33
N LYS A 174 44.22 36.33 -67.58
CA LYS A 174 43.97 34.91 -67.93
C LYS A 174 44.93 33.95 -67.23
N LYS A 175 46.20 34.33 -67.06
CA LYS A 175 47.20 33.49 -66.37
C LYS A 175 46.92 33.35 -64.87
N ASN A 176 46.26 34.33 -64.26
CA ASN A 176 45.91 34.31 -62.85
C ASN A 176 44.64 33.50 -62.51
N ILE A 177 43.94 32.97 -63.52
CA ILE A 177 42.79 32.08 -63.33
C ILE A 177 43.31 30.64 -63.24
N ASP A 178 44.00 30.31 -62.15
CA ASP A 178 44.42 28.91 -61.91
C ASP A 178 43.27 28.13 -61.25
N ASP A 179 42.80 27.09 -61.94
CA ASP A 179 41.73 26.18 -61.47
C ASP A 179 42.25 25.11 -60.50
N SER A 180 43.56 24.95 -60.39
CA SER A 180 44.21 23.90 -59.60
C SER A 180 43.86 23.98 -58.10
N GLU A 181 43.91 25.17 -57.51
CA GLU A 181 43.61 25.36 -56.09
C GLU A 181 42.13 25.13 -55.76
N THR A 182 41.24 25.51 -56.67
CA THR A 182 39.79 25.30 -56.50
C THR A 182 39.45 23.81 -56.52
N LYS A 183 40.06 23.04 -57.44
CA LYS A 183 39.90 21.58 -57.47
C LYS A 183 40.44 20.92 -56.20
N ARG A 184 41.65 21.28 -55.77
CA ARG A 184 42.24 20.77 -54.51
C ARG A 184 41.36 21.04 -53.29
N LEU A 185 40.78 22.23 -53.18
CA LEU A 185 39.86 22.56 -52.08
C LEU A 185 38.54 21.81 -52.18
N SER A 186 38.03 21.57 -53.40
CA SER A 186 36.82 20.75 -53.62
C SER A 186 37.05 19.30 -53.22
N ASP A 187 38.16 18.69 -53.67
CA ASP A 187 38.51 17.31 -53.35
C ASP A 187 38.70 17.12 -51.84
N ARG A 188 39.41 18.06 -51.19
CA ARG A 188 39.59 18.03 -49.73
C ARG A 188 38.26 18.22 -48.98
N TYR A 189 37.39 19.09 -49.48
CA TYR A 189 36.06 19.28 -48.91
C TYR A 189 35.22 18.00 -49.00
N GLU A 190 35.20 17.33 -50.15
CA GLU A 190 34.46 16.09 -50.35
C GLU A 190 34.97 14.97 -49.45
N GLN A 191 36.29 14.84 -49.27
CA GLN A 191 36.90 13.88 -48.35
C GLN A 191 36.48 14.14 -46.90
N LEU A 192 36.62 15.39 -46.42
CA LEU A 192 36.26 15.75 -45.05
C LEU A 192 34.75 15.66 -44.79
N ASP A 193 33.91 15.95 -45.79
CA ASP A 193 32.46 15.81 -45.69
C ASP A 193 32.03 14.35 -45.64
N ALA A 194 32.71 13.46 -46.37
CA ALA A 194 32.51 12.02 -46.27
C ALA A 194 32.88 11.49 -44.87
N GLU A 195 34.06 11.83 -44.35
CA GLU A 195 34.47 11.46 -42.99
C GLU A 195 33.50 12.00 -41.92
N PHE A 196 33.07 13.25 -42.07
CA PHE A 196 32.09 13.86 -41.16
C PHE A 196 30.74 13.14 -41.20
N LYS A 197 30.25 12.76 -42.38
CA LYS A 197 29.00 12.00 -42.54
C LYS A 197 29.08 10.62 -41.91
N GLU A 198 30.18 9.91 -42.10
CA GLU A 198 30.39 8.58 -41.49
C GLU A 198 30.39 8.68 -39.96
N LEU A 199 31.18 9.59 -39.39
CA LEU A 199 31.26 9.81 -37.95
C LEU A 199 29.91 10.23 -37.37
N ASN A 200 29.17 11.11 -38.06
CA ASN A 200 27.84 11.52 -37.62
C ASN A 200 26.80 10.39 -37.73
N ALA A 201 26.91 9.52 -38.74
CA ALA A 201 26.02 8.36 -38.89
C ALA A 201 26.26 7.32 -37.78
N GLU A 202 27.52 7.02 -37.46
CA GLU A 202 27.88 6.15 -36.34
C GLU A 202 27.40 6.72 -35.01
N GLN A 203 27.59 8.02 -34.78
CA GLN A 203 27.12 8.68 -33.56
C GLN A 203 25.59 8.63 -33.47
N THR A 204 24.88 8.83 -34.57
CA THR A 204 23.41 8.76 -34.60
C THR A 204 22.93 7.36 -34.24
N LYS A 205 23.52 6.32 -34.84
CA LYS A 205 23.22 4.91 -34.52
C LYS A 205 23.50 4.57 -33.06
N GLN A 206 24.65 5.01 -32.53
CA GLN A 206 24.99 4.81 -31.11
C GLN A 206 24.00 5.53 -30.20
N ARG A 207 23.59 6.76 -30.57
CA ARG A 207 22.62 7.55 -29.79
C ARG A 207 21.23 6.92 -29.81
N GLU A 208 20.78 6.42 -30.96
CA GLU A 208 19.52 5.68 -31.10
C GLU A 208 19.54 4.41 -30.25
N SER A 209 20.61 3.61 -30.33
CA SER A 209 20.78 2.41 -29.50
C SER A 209 20.79 2.74 -28.00
N ARG A 210 21.45 3.82 -27.59
CA ARG A 210 21.42 4.30 -26.20
C ARG A 210 20.01 4.72 -25.77
N ASN A 211 19.32 5.48 -26.61
CA ASN A 211 17.97 5.94 -26.32
C ASN A 211 17.01 4.77 -26.17
N GLN A 212 17.07 3.77 -27.06
CA GLN A 212 16.28 2.53 -26.94
C GLN A 212 16.51 1.83 -25.60
N LEU A 213 17.76 1.69 -25.15
CA LEU A 213 18.06 1.10 -23.84
C LEU A 213 17.51 1.95 -22.68
N TYR A 214 17.58 3.27 -22.76
CA TYR A 214 16.99 4.15 -21.75
C TYR A 214 15.46 4.10 -21.73
N ASP A 215 14.81 4.02 -22.89
CA ASP A 215 13.37 3.87 -23.03
C ASP A 215 12.89 2.52 -22.49
N GLU A 216 13.60 1.44 -22.82
CA GLU A 216 13.36 0.10 -22.24
C GLU A 216 13.51 0.12 -20.72
N ARG A 217 14.59 0.74 -20.20
CA ARG A 217 14.80 0.89 -18.75
C ARG A 217 13.67 1.66 -18.08
N ASN A 218 13.23 2.76 -18.69
CA ASN A 218 12.14 3.57 -18.15
C ASN A 218 10.82 2.80 -18.16
N ARG A 219 10.51 2.10 -19.26
CA ARG A 219 9.32 1.24 -19.36
C ARG A 219 9.33 0.12 -18.34
N LEU A 220 10.46 -0.57 -18.15
CA LEU A 220 10.58 -1.63 -17.15
C LEU A 220 10.46 -1.06 -15.73
N LYS A 221 11.01 0.13 -15.48
CA LYS A 221 10.85 0.82 -14.20
C LYS A 221 9.38 1.16 -13.92
N THR A 222 8.65 1.73 -14.87
CA THR A 222 7.23 2.05 -14.68
C THR A 222 6.41 0.79 -14.42
N GLN A 223 6.69 -0.31 -15.14
CA GLN A 223 6.03 -1.59 -14.89
C GLN A 223 6.37 -2.16 -13.50
N LEU A 224 7.62 -2.02 -13.05
CA LEU A 224 8.05 -2.43 -11.71
C LEU A 224 7.32 -1.62 -10.63
N ASP A 225 7.25 -0.30 -10.80
CA ASP A 225 6.54 0.60 -9.89
C ASP A 225 5.03 0.29 -9.86
N GLU A 226 4.41 -0.02 -11.00
CA GLU A 226 3.02 -0.50 -11.09
C GLU A 226 2.81 -1.82 -10.35
N GLU A 227 3.68 -2.82 -10.49
CA GLU A 227 3.56 -4.07 -9.75
C GLU A 227 3.79 -3.89 -8.24
N TYR A 228 4.71 -3.01 -7.82
CA TYR A 228 4.90 -2.68 -6.41
C TYR A 228 3.72 -1.91 -5.82
N THR A 229 3.07 -1.03 -6.59
CA THR A 229 1.85 -0.35 -6.14
C THR A 229 0.68 -1.34 -6.03
N LYS A 230 0.53 -2.30 -6.94
CA LYS A 230 -0.42 -3.42 -6.80
C LYS A 230 -0.13 -4.27 -5.56
N LEU A 231 1.15 -4.58 -5.30
CA LEU A 231 1.54 -5.33 -4.11
C LEU A 231 1.19 -4.58 -2.82
N ARG A 232 1.45 -3.27 -2.79
CA ARG A 232 1.15 -2.41 -1.63
C ARG A 232 -0.35 -2.30 -1.39
N THR A 233 -1.13 -1.99 -2.43
CA THR A 233 -2.59 -1.89 -2.35
C THR A 233 -3.21 -3.20 -1.89
N LEU A 234 -2.80 -4.33 -2.43
CA LEU A 234 -3.30 -5.65 -2.03
C LEU A 234 -2.99 -5.97 -0.55
N ARG A 235 -1.79 -5.62 -0.07
CA ARG A 235 -1.43 -5.78 1.35
C ARG A 235 -2.22 -4.83 2.26
N ASP A 236 -2.42 -3.59 1.84
CA ASP A 236 -3.16 -2.58 2.59
C ASP A 236 -4.66 -2.93 2.66
N GLU A 237 -5.25 -3.41 1.56
CA GLU A 237 -6.63 -3.93 1.51
C GLU A 237 -6.79 -5.14 2.43
N HIS A 238 -5.88 -6.11 2.38
CA HIS A 238 -5.93 -7.27 3.25
C HIS A 238 -5.75 -6.91 4.73
N ARG A 239 -4.88 -5.93 5.04
CA ARG A 239 -4.75 -5.40 6.40
C ARG A 239 -6.04 -4.76 6.87
N LYS A 240 -6.65 -3.87 6.08
CA LYS A 240 -7.92 -3.21 6.40
C LYS A 240 -9.03 -4.22 6.64
N ASN A 241 -9.21 -5.19 5.73
CA ASN A 241 -10.23 -6.22 5.86
C ASN A 241 -10.00 -7.11 7.11
N ASN A 242 -8.73 -7.39 7.46
CA ASN A 242 -8.41 -8.11 8.69
C ASN A 242 -8.71 -7.27 9.92
N ASP A 243 -8.32 -6.00 9.93
CA ASP A 243 -8.57 -5.09 11.05
C ASP A 243 -10.08 -4.96 11.29
N GLU A 244 -10.88 -4.77 10.23
CA GLU A 244 -12.35 -4.75 10.28
C GLU A 244 -12.95 -6.06 10.82
N TYR A 245 -12.40 -7.21 10.42
CA TYR A 245 -12.86 -8.50 10.92
C TYR A 245 -12.53 -8.70 12.41
N TYR A 246 -11.33 -8.30 12.85
CA TYR A 246 -10.93 -8.42 14.26
C TYR A 246 -11.61 -7.39 15.16
N THR A 247 -11.89 -6.19 14.67
CA THR A 247 -12.72 -5.20 15.40
C THR A 247 -14.14 -5.73 15.55
N PHE A 248 -14.73 -6.30 14.49
CA PHE A 248 -16.02 -6.99 14.57
C PHE A 248 -16.03 -8.12 15.61
N ILE A 249 -15.02 -9.00 15.61
CA ILE A 249 -14.91 -10.06 16.63
C ILE A 249 -14.81 -9.48 18.04
N ARG A 250 -14.04 -8.40 18.24
CA ARG A 250 -13.90 -7.75 19.54
C ARG A 250 -15.24 -7.21 20.02
N GLN A 251 -15.94 -6.48 19.16
CA GLN A 251 -17.28 -5.95 19.45
C GLN A 251 -18.27 -7.08 19.76
N LEU A 252 -18.22 -8.19 19.03
CA LEU A 252 -19.08 -9.35 19.29
C LEU A 252 -18.78 -10.01 20.65
N ARG A 253 -17.51 -10.05 21.07
CA ARG A 253 -17.12 -10.55 22.40
C ARG A 253 -17.54 -9.59 23.51
N GLU A 254 -17.44 -8.28 23.29
CA GLU A 254 -17.93 -7.25 24.21
C GLU A 254 -19.44 -7.37 24.38
N TYR A 255 -20.17 -7.42 23.27
CA TYR A 255 -21.62 -7.67 23.24
C TYR A 255 -22.04 -8.90 24.05
N LYS A 256 -21.38 -10.05 23.82
CA LYS A 256 -21.71 -11.29 24.55
C LYS A 256 -21.40 -11.19 26.04
N ARG A 257 -20.29 -10.54 26.41
CA ARG A 257 -19.95 -10.30 27.82
C ARG A 257 -20.98 -9.39 28.47
N GLU A 258 -21.40 -8.31 27.82
CA GLU A 258 -22.44 -7.43 28.35
C GLU A 258 -23.77 -8.17 28.52
N GLN A 259 -24.17 -9.00 27.55
CA GLN A 259 -25.35 -9.86 27.70
C GLN A 259 -25.24 -10.85 28.86
N GLU A 260 -24.10 -11.54 29.00
CA GLU A 260 -23.90 -12.48 30.11
C GLU A 260 -23.89 -11.77 31.47
N GLN A 261 -23.30 -10.58 31.56
CA GLN A 261 -23.32 -9.79 32.79
C GLN A 261 -24.74 -9.33 33.13
N LEU A 262 -25.50 -8.83 32.15
CA LEU A 262 -26.90 -8.46 32.36
C LEU A 262 -27.74 -9.66 32.81
N ARG A 263 -27.54 -10.83 32.21
CA ARG A 263 -28.22 -12.07 32.63
C ARG A 263 -27.84 -12.50 34.04
N LYS A 264 -26.56 -12.44 34.41
CA LYS A 264 -26.12 -12.76 35.77
C LYS A 264 -26.71 -11.80 36.81
N VAL A 265 -26.73 -10.50 36.51
CA VAL A 265 -27.36 -9.51 37.40
C VAL A 265 -28.86 -9.80 37.56
N GLN A 266 -29.56 -10.16 36.48
CA GLN A 266 -30.97 -10.57 36.56
C GLN A 266 -31.17 -11.86 37.37
N GLU A 267 -30.38 -12.91 37.13
CA GLU A 267 -30.45 -14.17 37.88
C GLU A 267 -30.08 -13.99 39.36
N GLU A 268 -29.12 -13.12 39.69
CA GLU A 268 -28.79 -12.77 41.07
C GLU A 268 -29.93 -12.00 41.74
N GLN A 269 -30.56 -11.06 41.04
CA GLN A 269 -31.74 -10.36 41.54
C GLN A 269 -32.92 -11.32 41.77
N GLU A 270 -33.18 -12.24 40.84
CA GLU A 270 -34.23 -13.26 40.99
C GLU A 270 -33.95 -14.21 42.16
N LYS A 271 -32.73 -14.75 42.27
CA LYS A 271 -32.34 -15.62 43.41
C LYS A 271 -32.45 -14.92 44.75
N ARG A 272 -32.11 -13.64 44.82
CA ARG A 272 -32.26 -12.84 46.05
C ARG A 272 -33.73 -12.62 46.39
N GLN A 273 -34.57 -12.35 45.39
CA GLN A 273 -36.02 -12.24 45.58
C GLN A 273 -36.62 -13.57 46.04
N GLU A 274 -36.22 -14.69 45.45
CA GLU A 274 -36.64 -16.04 45.88
C GLU A 274 -36.18 -16.36 47.30
N ALA A 275 -34.92 -16.04 47.65
CA ALA A 275 -34.41 -16.23 49.01
C ALA A 275 -35.21 -15.40 50.03
N ALA A 276 -35.51 -14.13 49.71
CA ALA A 276 -36.36 -13.28 50.55
C ALA A 276 -37.79 -13.85 50.68
N GLN A 277 -38.36 -14.39 49.61
CA GLN A 277 -39.67 -15.06 49.64
C GLN A 277 -39.64 -16.33 50.49
N GLN A 278 -38.61 -17.17 50.36
CA GLN A 278 -38.44 -18.37 51.17
C GLN A 278 -38.28 -18.05 52.66
N GLU A 279 -37.53 -17.00 53.01
CA GLU A 279 -37.41 -16.55 54.40
C GLU A 279 -38.76 -16.10 54.97
N LEU A 280 -39.58 -15.41 54.16
CA LEU A 280 -40.94 -15.02 54.53
C LEU A 280 -41.83 -16.26 54.72
N GLU A 281 -41.80 -17.21 53.78
CA GLU A 281 -42.56 -18.45 53.85
C GLU A 281 -42.18 -19.28 55.08
N LEU A 282 -40.88 -19.46 55.36
CA LEU A 282 -40.39 -20.16 56.55
C LEU A 282 -40.81 -19.45 57.85
N ALA A 283 -40.75 -18.12 57.87
CA ALA A 283 -41.25 -17.34 59.01
C ALA A 283 -42.78 -17.39 59.15
N SER A 284 -43.48 -17.71 58.06
CA SER A 284 -44.93 -17.85 58.05
C SER A 284 -45.43 -19.19 58.57
N LEU A 285 -44.55 -20.20 58.67
CA LEU A 285 -44.87 -21.49 59.27
C LEU A 285 -45.28 -21.31 60.74
N PRO A 286 -46.29 -22.05 61.23
CA PRO A 286 -46.74 -21.95 62.61
C PRO A 286 -45.59 -22.25 63.59
N ALA A 287 -45.32 -21.33 64.51
CA ALA A 287 -44.33 -21.55 65.56
C ALA A 287 -44.71 -22.78 66.42
N PHE A 288 -43.70 -23.48 66.95
CA PHE A 288 -43.85 -24.67 67.79
C PHE A 288 -44.52 -25.90 67.13
N GLU A 289 -44.65 -25.96 65.80
CA GLU A 289 -45.22 -27.14 65.11
C GLU A 289 -44.45 -28.44 65.40
N SER A 290 -43.11 -28.39 65.37
CA SER A 290 -42.26 -29.53 65.72
C SER A 290 -42.43 -29.96 67.17
N GLU A 291 -42.56 -29.02 68.10
CA GLU A 291 -42.75 -29.28 69.53
C GLU A 291 -44.14 -29.85 69.82
N ILE A 292 -45.18 -29.39 69.10
CA ILE A 292 -46.53 -29.97 69.16
C ILE A 292 -46.55 -31.39 68.61
N ALA A 293 -45.90 -31.63 67.46
CA ALA A 293 -45.77 -32.96 66.86
C ALA A 293 -44.97 -33.90 67.76
N LEU A 294 -43.90 -33.42 68.41
CA LEU A 294 -43.14 -34.19 69.40
C LEU A 294 -43.99 -34.49 70.65
N CYS A 295 -44.78 -33.55 71.14
CA CYS A 295 -45.73 -33.80 72.25
C CYS A 295 -46.73 -34.91 71.87
N ASP A 296 -47.23 -34.90 70.63
CA ASP A 296 -48.17 -35.92 70.14
C ASP A 296 -47.50 -37.28 69.93
N ASN A 297 -46.31 -37.32 69.35
CA ASN A 297 -45.53 -38.54 69.18
C ASN A 297 -45.15 -39.16 70.54
N LEU A 298 -44.77 -38.33 71.52
CA LEU A 298 -44.46 -38.78 72.87
C LEU A 298 -45.71 -39.23 73.63
N ALA A 299 -46.86 -38.57 73.42
CA ALA A 299 -48.13 -39.01 73.97
C ALA A 299 -48.52 -40.39 73.43
N ILE A 300 -48.44 -40.60 72.10
CA ILE A 300 -48.70 -41.90 71.45
C ILE A 300 -47.72 -42.97 71.96
N PHE A 301 -46.44 -42.64 72.09
CA PHE A 301 -45.42 -43.56 72.59
C PHE A 301 -45.71 -44.00 74.04
N LEU A 302 -46.06 -43.07 74.92
CA LEU A 302 -46.41 -43.35 76.31
C LEU A 302 -47.74 -44.07 76.46
N GLU A 303 -48.75 -43.76 75.63
CA GLU A 303 -50.01 -44.50 75.57
C GLU A 303 -49.79 -45.95 75.10
N GLY A 304 -48.83 -46.19 74.21
CA GLY A 304 -48.39 -47.52 73.81
C GLY A 304 -47.88 -48.38 74.97
N PHE A 305 -47.21 -47.79 75.97
CA PHE A 305 -46.77 -48.53 77.18
C PHE A 305 -47.91 -48.87 78.13
N ILE A 306 -48.98 -48.08 78.17
CA ILE A 306 -50.18 -48.36 78.97
C ILE A 306 -51.02 -49.46 78.33
N SER A 307 -51.17 -49.42 76.99
CA SER A 307 -52.00 -50.39 76.27
C SER A 307 -51.35 -51.78 76.13
N ASN A 308 -50.02 -51.85 76.02
CA ASN A 308 -49.28 -53.12 75.81
C ASN A 308 -48.64 -53.76 77.07
N GLY A 309 -49.05 -53.35 78.28
CA GLY A 309 -48.83 -54.13 79.51
C GLY A 309 -47.44 -54.77 79.69
N GLY A 310 -46.37 -53.98 79.52
CA GLY A 310 -45.01 -54.40 79.89
C GLY A 310 -44.42 -55.57 79.11
N LYS A 311 -44.78 -55.74 77.83
CA LYS A 311 -43.95 -56.53 76.91
C LYS A 311 -43.19 -55.59 75.99
N THR A 312 -41.86 -55.72 75.97
CA THR A 312 -41.06 -55.34 74.81
C THR A 312 -41.53 -56.19 73.63
N ALA A 313 -42.58 -55.72 72.94
CA ALA A 313 -42.74 -56.05 71.55
C ALA A 313 -41.62 -55.29 70.85
N ALA A 314 -40.60 -56.01 70.41
CA ALA A 314 -39.79 -55.52 69.30
C ALA A 314 -40.74 -55.31 68.11
N PRO A 315 -40.74 -54.12 67.48
CA PRO A 315 -40.98 -53.98 66.06
C PRO A 315 -39.58 -53.96 65.41
N GLU A 316 -39.16 -55.10 64.88
CA GLU A 316 -39.21 -55.34 63.45
C GLU A 316 -38.25 -54.44 62.68
N GLU A 317 -37.23 -55.09 62.13
CA GLU A 317 -36.48 -54.59 60.99
C GLU A 317 -37.45 -54.16 59.90
N VAL A 318 -37.70 -52.86 59.78
CA VAL A 318 -38.20 -52.31 58.52
C VAL A 318 -37.01 -52.31 57.56
N ASN A 319 -36.78 -53.47 56.95
CA ASN A 319 -36.07 -53.59 55.70
C ASN A 319 -36.83 -52.78 54.65
N VAL A 320 -36.55 -51.48 54.54
CA VAL A 320 -36.88 -50.71 53.32
C VAL A 320 -35.87 -51.09 52.24
N SER A 321 -35.91 -52.35 51.83
CA SER A 321 -35.50 -52.71 50.49
C SER A 321 -36.61 -52.22 49.55
N LYS A 322 -36.21 -51.45 48.54
CA LYS A 322 -36.96 -51.05 47.34
C LYS A 322 -37.84 -49.81 47.50
N VAL A 323 -37.21 -48.63 47.42
CA VAL A 323 -37.73 -47.63 46.48
C VAL A 323 -37.34 -48.12 45.10
N ALA A 324 -38.34 -48.63 44.39
CA ALA A 324 -38.26 -49.00 43.00
C ALA A 324 -37.85 -47.77 42.16
N ASN A 325 -36.91 -48.03 41.27
CA ASN A 325 -36.60 -47.29 40.05
C ASN A 325 -37.64 -46.23 39.65
N ALA A 326 -37.26 -44.97 39.76
CA ALA A 326 -37.89 -43.87 39.04
C ALA A 326 -36.82 -42.85 38.62
N PHE A 327 -35.89 -43.31 37.77
CA PHE A 327 -35.21 -42.43 36.81
C PHE A 327 -34.76 -43.26 35.60
N GLU A 328 -35.75 -43.75 34.85
CA GLU A 328 -35.58 -44.34 33.54
C GLU A 328 -35.29 -43.19 32.55
N GLY A 329 -34.01 -42.90 32.33
CA GLY A 329 -33.66 -41.79 31.44
C GLY A 329 -32.19 -41.38 31.30
N MET A 330 -31.22 -42.05 31.94
CA MET A 330 -29.81 -41.71 31.76
C MET A 330 -29.03 -42.88 31.16
N VAL A 331 -29.01 -42.91 29.82
CA VAL A 331 -28.13 -43.76 29.02
C VAL A 331 -26.71 -43.21 29.12
N ILE A 332 -25.93 -43.73 30.07
CA ILE A 332 -24.49 -43.49 30.11
C ILE A 332 -23.85 -44.42 29.09
N LYS A 333 -23.53 -43.85 27.91
CA LYS A 333 -22.69 -44.48 26.90
C LYS A 333 -21.32 -44.76 27.51
N LYS A 334 -20.96 -46.04 27.60
CA LYS A 334 -19.58 -46.49 27.80
C LYS A 334 -18.71 -45.92 26.67
N ARG A 335 -17.64 -45.23 27.05
CA ARG A 335 -16.49 -44.96 26.21
C ARG A 335 -15.30 -45.52 26.98
N ASP A 336 -14.66 -46.50 26.36
CA ASP A 336 -13.36 -47.02 26.75
C ASP A 336 -12.29 -45.93 26.54
N ASP A 337 -11.11 -46.17 27.13
CA ASP A 337 -9.88 -45.36 27.14
C ASP A 337 -9.92 -44.25 28.23
N ASP A 338 -9.11 -44.21 29.29
CA ASP A 338 -7.71 -44.63 29.41
C ASP A 338 -7.36 -45.09 30.84
N GLU A 339 -6.51 -46.11 30.88
CA GLU A 339 -5.72 -46.54 32.02
C GLU A 339 -4.67 -45.48 32.37
N GLU A 340 -4.71 -44.94 33.58
CA GLU A 340 -3.54 -44.76 34.44
C GLU A 340 -3.98 -44.04 35.72
N PHE A 341 -3.22 -44.25 36.80
CA PHE A 341 -3.32 -43.48 38.04
C PHE A 341 -4.23 -44.03 39.18
N PHE A 342 -4.09 -45.32 39.51
CA PHE A 342 -4.13 -45.70 40.94
C PHE A 342 -3.51 -47.08 41.22
N ALA A 343 -2.21 -47.11 41.55
CA ALA A 343 -1.53 -48.31 42.00
C ALA A 343 -0.71 -48.04 43.28
N GLY A 344 -0.90 -48.92 44.27
CA GLY A 344 -0.06 -49.06 45.47
C GLY A 344 -0.63 -48.38 46.72
N ALA A 345 -0.77 -48.99 47.89
CA ALA A 345 -0.16 -50.22 48.40
C ALA A 345 -0.98 -50.80 49.57
N LYS A 346 -0.97 -52.14 49.67
CA LYS A 346 -1.41 -52.91 50.84
C LYS A 346 -0.35 -52.82 51.95
N ASN A 347 -0.77 -52.75 53.21
CA ASN A 347 -0.07 -53.42 54.29
C ASN A 347 -0.99 -53.80 55.47
N LYS A 348 -0.55 -54.81 56.20
CA LYS A 348 -1.31 -55.87 56.88
C LYS A 348 -0.95 -55.86 58.37
N LYS A 349 -1.92 -56.04 59.29
CA LYS A 349 -1.66 -56.74 60.57
C LYS A 349 -2.92 -57.26 61.26
N LYS A 350 -2.88 -58.57 61.55
CA LYS A 350 -3.78 -59.37 62.39
C LYS A 350 -3.56 -59.02 63.88
N ASN A 351 -4.61 -59.11 64.70
CA ASN A 351 -4.62 -60.09 65.79
C ASN A 351 -6.02 -60.40 66.34
N ASN A 352 -6.25 -61.70 66.51
CA ASN A 352 -7.35 -62.34 67.23
C ASN A 352 -7.14 -62.22 68.75
N ASN A 353 -8.22 -62.14 69.53
CA ASN A 353 -8.64 -63.25 70.42
C ASN A 353 -9.85 -62.89 71.29
N ASN A 354 -10.79 -63.85 71.36
CA ASN A 354 -11.48 -64.42 72.55
C ASN A 354 -12.04 -63.43 73.61
N ASN A 355 -13.22 -63.60 74.22
CA ASN A 355 -13.90 -64.83 74.61
C ASN A 355 -15.27 -64.48 75.25
N LYS A 356 -16.25 -65.35 75.00
CA LYS A 356 -17.31 -65.84 75.90
C LYS A 356 -17.80 -65.03 77.12
N SER A 357 -19.13 -64.85 77.07
CA SER A 357 -20.14 -65.14 78.10
C SER A 357 -20.19 -64.28 79.37
N LYS A 358 -21.34 -63.65 79.60
CA LYS A 358 -22.30 -64.12 80.62
C LYS A 358 -23.58 -63.28 80.58
N ASP A 359 -24.66 -64.00 80.34
CA ASP A 359 -26.03 -63.66 80.72
C ASP A 359 -26.10 -63.41 82.25
N PRO A 360 -26.83 -62.38 82.71
CA PRO A 360 -27.56 -62.55 83.94
C PRO A 360 -29.00 -62.02 83.84
N LYS A 361 -29.93 -62.98 83.83
CA LYS A 361 -31.07 -63.11 84.74
C LYS A 361 -31.81 -61.82 85.09
N GLU A 362 -33.01 -61.76 84.52
CA GLU A 362 -34.20 -61.07 84.99
C GLU A 362 -34.25 -60.88 86.52
N LYS A 363 -34.27 -59.62 86.93
CA LYS A 363 -35.01 -59.17 88.10
C LYS A 363 -35.99 -58.12 87.62
N LYS A 364 -37.27 -58.37 87.86
CA LYS A 364 -38.37 -57.41 87.69
C LYS A 364 -38.03 -56.16 88.51
N SER A 365 -37.53 -55.14 87.86
CA SER A 365 -37.57 -53.77 88.38
C SER A 365 -38.54 -53.00 87.50
N ASP A 366 -39.36 -52.21 88.16
CA ASP A 366 -40.46 -51.41 87.63
C ASP A 366 -39.97 -50.22 86.78
N THR A 367 -38.92 -50.43 85.99
CA THR A 367 -38.08 -49.42 85.35
C THR A 367 -38.29 -49.41 83.84
N LEU A 368 -38.85 -48.32 83.32
CA LEU A 368 -39.05 -48.11 81.88
C LEU A 368 -37.70 -47.91 81.18
N LYS A 369 -37.41 -48.74 80.17
CA LYS A 369 -36.24 -48.56 79.29
C LYS A 369 -36.64 -47.71 78.08
N LEU A 370 -36.44 -46.41 78.19
CA LEU A 370 -36.73 -45.45 77.12
C LEU A 370 -35.51 -45.32 76.19
N PRO A 371 -35.69 -45.36 74.85
CA PRO A 371 -34.63 -45.04 73.90
C PRO A 371 -34.06 -43.64 74.16
N LEU A 372 -32.75 -43.47 74.04
CA LEU A 372 -32.06 -42.20 74.33
C LEU A 372 -32.67 -41.00 73.59
N ALA A 373 -33.04 -41.19 72.31
CA ALA A 373 -33.70 -40.16 71.50
C ALA A 373 -35.07 -39.71 72.06
N THR A 374 -35.83 -40.63 72.67
CA THR A 374 -37.11 -40.27 73.31
C THR A 374 -36.88 -39.51 74.62
N MET A 375 -35.81 -39.82 75.34
CA MET A 375 -35.44 -39.06 76.55
C MET A 375 -35.02 -37.63 76.20
N GLU A 376 -34.24 -37.44 75.12
CA GLU A 376 -33.88 -36.14 74.58
C GLU A 376 -35.12 -35.30 74.21
N ALA A 377 -36.10 -35.90 73.51
CA ALA A 377 -37.36 -35.23 73.18
C ALA A 377 -38.18 -34.80 74.42
N PHE A 378 -38.14 -35.55 75.52
CA PHE A 378 -38.75 -35.14 76.80
C PHE A 378 -38.01 -33.98 77.47
N PHE A 379 -36.68 -33.94 77.35
CA PHE A 379 -35.88 -32.80 77.83
C PHE A 379 -36.14 -31.53 77.02
N ASP A 380 -36.28 -31.65 75.70
CA ASP A 380 -36.59 -30.52 74.81
C ASP A 380 -37.95 -29.88 75.16
N ILE A 381 -38.96 -30.70 75.43
CA ILE A 381 -40.31 -30.25 75.85
C ILE A 381 -40.36 -29.91 77.36
N LYS A 382 -39.25 -30.08 78.08
CA LYS A 382 -39.09 -29.83 79.52
C LYS A 382 -40.11 -30.57 80.37
N VAL A 383 -40.41 -31.81 80.01
CA VAL A 383 -41.29 -32.72 80.76
C VAL A 383 -40.44 -33.80 81.43
N THR A 384 -40.78 -34.13 82.68
CA THR A 384 -40.06 -35.14 83.45
C THR A 384 -40.20 -36.52 82.80
N VAL A 385 -39.07 -37.15 82.48
CA VAL A 385 -39.01 -38.51 81.92
C VAL A 385 -39.62 -39.50 82.93
N PRO A 386 -40.68 -40.26 82.56
CA PRO A 386 -41.25 -41.26 83.46
C PRO A 386 -40.27 -42.42 83.61
N THR A 387 -39.73 -42.60 84.82
CA THR A 387 -38.80 -43.71 85.10
C THR A 387 -39.53 -45.00 85.47
N LYS A 388 -40.83 -44.88 85.83
CA LYS A 388 -41.71 -45.97 86.28
C LYS A 388 -43.05 -45.94 85.56
N ILE A 389 -43.68 -47.12 85.42
CA ILE A 389 -44.97 -47.29 84.72
C ILE A 389 -46.09 -46.50 85.43
N SER A 390 -46.04 -46.37 86.75
CA SER A 390 -47.00 -45.59 87.55
C SER A 390 -46.95 -44.08 87.32
N GLU A 391 -45.85 -43.56 86.76
CA GLU A 391 -45.62 -42.12 86.53
C GLU A 391 -46.12 -41.68 85.14
N VAL A 392 -46.40 -42.63 84.24
CA VAL A 392 -46.86 -42.40 82.86
C VAL A 392 -48.18 -41.60 82.76
N PRO A 393 -49.24 -41.85 83.57
CA PRO A 393 -50.47 -41.04 83.47
C PRO A 393 -50.25 -39.58 83.91
N ALA A 394 -49.36 -39.35 84.88
CA ALA A 394 -49.00 -38.00 85.32
C ALA A 394 -48.15 -37.26 84.28
N THR A 395 -47.27 -37.96 83.56
CA THR A 395 -46.49 -37.36 82.46
C THR A 395 -47.36 -37.10 81.22
N LEU A 396 -48.36 -37.94 80.94
CA LEU A 396 -49.35 -37.69 79.88
C LEU A 396 -50.19 -36.43 80.12
N GLN A 397 -50.60 -36.16 81.37
CA GLN A 397 -51.30 -34.91 81.70
C GLN A 397 -50.39 -33.69 81.50
N LYS A 398 -49.13 -33.76 81.97
CA LYS A 398 -48.14 -32.70 81.77
C LYS A 398 -47.80 -32.45 80.30
N LEU A 399 -47.79 -33.49 79.45
CA LEU A 399 -47.63 -33.35 77.99
C LEU A 399 -48.83 -32.66 77.35
N LYS A 400 -50.05 -32.97 77.78
CA LYS A 400 -51.27 -32.30 77.29
C LYS A 400 -51.32 -30.83 77.71
N GLU A 401 -50.92 -30.52 78.94
CA GLU A 401 -50.78 -29.14 79.42
C GLU A 401 -49.73 -28.35 78.64
N ARG A 402 -48.57 -28.97 78.37
CA ARG A 402 -47.52 -28.37 77.54
C ARG A 402 -47.99 -28.15 76.10
N LYS A 403 -48.67 -29.12 75.50
CA LYS A 403 -49.28 -28.96 74.17
C LYS A 403 -50.27 -27.79 74.12
N ALA A 404 -51.13 -27.65 75.13
CA ALA A 404 -52.07 -26.53 75.20
C ALA A 404 -51.35 -25.18 75.34
N TYR A 405 -50.26 -25.12 76.11
CA TYR A 405 -49.40 -23.95 76.21
C TYR A 405 -48.77 -23.59 74.86
N TYR A 406 -48.24 -24.57 74.12
CA TYR A 406 -47.65 -24.34 72.79
C TYR A 406 -48.68 -23.85 71.77
N ILE A 407 -49.91 -24.40 71.78
CA ILE A 407 -50.99 -23.94 70.90
C ILE A 407 -51.43 -22.50 71.24
N ALA A 408 -51.46 -22.13 72.52
CA ALA A 408 -51.83 -20.78 72.95
C ALA A 408 -50.76 -19.72 72.63
N GLU A 409 -49.48 -20.09 72.69
CA GLU A 409 -48.35 -19.19 72.42
C GLU A 409 -47.96 -19.15 70.93
N GLN A 410 -48.36 -20.16 70.14
CA GLN A 410 -48.15 -20.27 68.70
C GLN A 410 -48.47 -19.00 67.90
N PRO A 411 -49.64 -18.33 68.01
CA PRO A 411 -49.92 -17.14 67.20
C PRO A 411 -48.97 -15.97 67.52
N LYS A 412 -48.66 -15.75 68.80
CA LYS A 412 -47.76 -14.65 69.23
C LYS A 412 -46.33 -14.89 68.75
N ALA A 413 -45.83 -16.12 68.90
CA ALA A 413 -44.50 -16.47 68.45
C ALA A 413 -44.39 -16.43 66.91
N THR A 414 -45.44 -16.83 66.19
CA THR A 414 -45.50 -16.74 64.72
C THR A 414 -45.48 -15.29 64.25
N GLU A 415 -46.25 -14.39 64.88
CA GLU A 415 -46.22 -12.96 64.56
C GLU A 415 -44.87 -12.30 64.85
N LEU A 416 -44.21 -12.68 65.95
CA LEU A 416 -42.86 -12.18 66.27
C LEU A 416 -41.82 -12.71 65.28
N ASN A 417 -41.94 -13.96 64.82
CA ASN A 417 -41.04 -14.51 63.82
C ASN A 417 -41.25 -13.88 62.44
N LYS A 418 -42.50 -13.63 62.03
CA LYS A 418 -42.83 -12.87 60.81
C LYS A 418 -42.23 -11.47 60.85
N LYS A 419 -42.44 -10.71 61.93
CA LYS A 419 -41.86 -9.36 62.08
C LYS A 419 -40.33 -9.36 62.00
N LYS A 420 -39.67 -10.32 62.67
CA LYS A 420 -38.21 -10.46 62.60
C LYS A 420 -37.71 -10.82 61.20
N ALA A 421 -38.48 -11.59 60.43
CA ALA A 421 -38.14 -11.91 59.05
C ALA A 421 -38.36 -10.71 58.12
N GLU A 422 -39.47 -9.98 58.26
CA GLU A 422 -39.74 -8.74 57.54
C GLU A 422 -38.67 -7.66 57.81
N GLU A 423 -38.25 -7.48 59.07
CA GLU A 423 -37.17 -6.56 59.44
C GLU A 423 -35.82 -6.96 58.83
N LYS A 424 -35.51 -8.26 58.76
CA LYS A 424 -34.30 -8.76 58.11
C LYS A 424 -34.32 -8.57 56.60
N ILE A 425 -35.46 -8.83 55.96
CA ILE A 425 -35.64 -8.63 54.52
C ILE A 425 -35.54 -7.12 54.19
N ALA A 426 -36.15 -6.25 54.99
CA ALA A 426 -36.03 -4.81 54.83
C ALA A 426 -34.57 -4.34 54.98
N ALA A 427 -33.84 -4.83 55.99
CA ALA A 427 -32.42 -4.52 56.15
C ALA A 427 -31.56 -5.04 54.98
N MET A 428 -31.89 -6.21 54.41
CA MET A 428 -31.21 -6.73 53.21
C MET A 428 -31.51 -5.88 51.97
N GLN A 429 -32.75 -5.41 51.80
CA GLN A 429 -33.14 -4.52 50.70
C GLN A 429 -32.51 -3.12 50.81
N GLU A 430 -32.41 -2.57 52.03
CA GLU A 430 -31.72 -1.29 52.28
C GLU A 430 -30.21 -1.41 52.04
N ALA A 431 -29.57 -2.50 52.48
CA ALA A 431 -28.17 -2.77 52.18
C ALA A 431 -27.92 -2.94 50.67
N GLU A 432 -28.89 -3.47 49.93
CA GLU A 432 -28.84 -3.59 48.47
C GLU A 432 -28.98 -2.23 47.77
N GLN A 433 -29.87 -1.35 48.25
CA GLN A 433 -29.98 0.01 47.73
C GLN A 433 -28.68 0.80 47.94
N GLN A 434 -28.01 0.60 49.08
CA GLN A 434 -26.71 1.21 49.37
C GLN A 434 -25.52 0.61 48.59
N GLN A 435 -25.64 -0.63 48.10
CA GLN A 435 -24.61 -1.25 47.25
C GLN A 435 -24.81 -0.96 45.75
N ASN A 436 -26.03 -0.61 45.36
CA ASN A 436 -26.40 -0.28 43.98
C ASN A 436 -26.36 1.25 43.70
N GLU A 437 -26.24 2.09 44.73
CA GLU A 437 -25.85 3.52 44.64
C GLU A 437 -24.32 3.68 44.64
#